data_AF-A0A8H6JMW2-F1
#
_entry.id   AF-A0A8H6JMW2-F1
#
_cell.length_a   1.000
_cell.length_b   1.000
_cell.length_c   1.000
_cell.angle_alpha   90.00
_cell.angle_beta   90.00
_cell.angle_gamma   90.00
#
_symmetry.space_group_name_H-M   'P 1'
#
loop_
_entity.id
_entity.type
_entity.pdbx_description
1 polymer ?
#
loop_
_entity_poly.entity_id
_entity_poly.type
_entity_poly.pdbx_seq_one_letter_code
_entity_poly.pdbx_strand_id
1 'polypeptide(L)'
;MCELHYYRCPMCGTRWQGHRKLASCERNDPTSRCPESLCMYVGNPKLPTSGECAACTQFREALEEYGIIGKNIVTAERGQSGS
;
A
#
# COMPACT_ATOMS: atom_id res chain seq x y z
N MET A 1 13.56 -9.41 5.12
CA MET A 1 13.56 -8.00 5.60
C MET A 1 12.29 -7.32 5.10
N CYS A 2 11.74 -6.38 5.85
CA CYS A 2 10.52 -5.64 5.50
C CYS A 2 10.83 -4.14 5.44
N GLU A 3 10.21 -3.43 4.51
CA GLU A 3 10.20 -1.97 4.45
C GLU A 3 8.94 -1.43 5.11
N LEU A 4 9.10 -0.38 5.92
CA LEU A 4 8.01 0.38 6.51
C LEU A 4 7.82 1.68 5.73
N HIS A 5 6.64 1.81 5.11
CA HIS A 5 6.27 2.98 4.33
C HIS A 5 5.14 3.74 5.04
N TYR A 6 5.19 5.06 5.00
CA TYR A 6 4.13 5.91 5.55
C TYR A 6 3.18 6.33 4.45
N TYR A 7 1.89 6.08 4.65
CA TYR A 7 0.85 6.43 3.69
C TYR A 7 -0.17 7.40 4.27
N ARG A 8 -0.79 8.19 3.39
CA ARG A 8 -1.94 9.03 3.69
C ARG A 8 -3.02 8.83 2.64
N CYS A 9 -4.25 8.61 3.11
CA CYS A 9 -5.42 8.53 2.25
C CYS A 9 -5.78 9.92 1.71
N PRO A 10 -5.84 10.10 0.39
CA PRO A 10 -6.29 11.37 -0.18
C PRO A 10 -7.78 11.61 0.04
N MET A 11 -8.58 10.54 0.18
CA MET A 11 -10.04 10.61 0.31
C MET A 11 -10.48 11.01 1.72
N CYS A 12 -9.99 10.31 2.75
CA CYS A 12 -10.41 10.52 4.14
C CYS A 12 -9.31 11.08 5.04
N GLY A 13 -8.08 11.26 4.55
CA GLY A 13 -6.95 11.78 5.32
C GLY A 13 -6.29 10.78 6.28
N THR A 14 -6.83 9.57 6.44
CA THR A 14 -6.28 8.50 7.30
C THR A 14 -4.82 8.26 7.01
N ARG A 15 -3.99 8.17 8.06
CA ARG A 15 -2.56 7.87 7.97
C ARG A 15 -2.31 6.47 8.51
N TRP A 16 -1.46 5.69 7.83
CA TRP A 16 -1.05 4.37 8.30
C TRP A 16 0.36 4.02 7.85
N GLN A 17 0.89 2.97 8.45
CA GLN A 17 2.16 2.39 8.05
C GLN A 17 1.90 1.08 7.30
N GLY A 18 2.36 1.01 6.06
CA GLY A 18 2.34 -0.20 5.27
C GLY A 18 3.65 -0.95 5.41
N HIS A 19 3.56 -2.27 5.55
CA HIS A 19 4.72 -3.16 5.57
C HIS A 19 4.86 -3.80 4.19
N ARG A 20 6.00 -3.58 3.53
CA ARG A 20 6.32 -4.21 2.26
C ARG A 20 7.43 -5.22 2.46
N LYS A 21 7.14 -6.51 2.27
CA LYS A 21 8.18 -7.55 2.30
C LYS A 21 9.08 -7.39 1.08
N LEU A 22 10.39 -7.36 1.30
CA LEU A 22 11.36 -7.46 0.21
C LEU A 22 11.34 -8.88 -0.34
N ALA A 23 11.68 -9.04 -1.62
CA ALA A 23 11.77 -10.35 -2.27
C ALA A 23 12.77 -11.29 -1.55
N SER A 24 13.76 -10.74 -0.85
CA SER A 24 14.71 -11.45 -0.01
C SER A 24 14.14 -11.89 1.35
N CYS A 25 12.86 -11.67 1.63
CA CYS A 25 12.23 -12.12 2.86
C CYS A 25 11.81 -13.59 2.74
N GLU A 26 12.62 -14.50 3.26
CA GLU A 26 12.39 -15.96 3.22
C GLU A 26 11.18 -16.45 4.05
N ARG A 27 10.50 -15.56 4.81
CA ARG A 27 9.28 -15.91 5.54
C ARG A 27 8.08 -15.88 4.58
N ASN A 28 7.70 -17.07 4.12
CA ASN A 28 6.56 -17.34 3.23
C ASN A 28 5.17 -17.05 3.84
N ASP A 29 5.07 -16.81 5.15
CA ASP A 29 3.78 -16.52 5.77
C ASP A 29 3.43 -15.03 5.57
N PRO A 30 2.33 -14.68 4.85
CA PRO A 30 1.97 -13.30 4.54
C PRO A 30 1.57 -12.47 5.78
N THR A 31 1.07 -13.12 6.84
CA THR A 31 0.63 -12.47 8.08
C THR A 31 1.76 -12.25 9.08
N SER A 32 2.84 -13.03 8.96
CA SER A 32 4.01 -12.88 9.81
C SER A 32 4.71 -11.54 9.54
N ARG A 33 4.69 -10.64 10.54
CA ARG A 33 5.48 -9.40 10.51
C ARG A 33 6.95 -9.77 10.64
N CYS A 34 7.83 -9.05 9.92
CA CYS A 34 9.26 -9.15 10.21
C CYS A 34 9.51 -8.72 11.67
N PRO A 35 10.50 -9.32 12.35
CA PRO A 35 11.02 -8.74 13.59
C PRO A 35 11.38 -7.27 13.37
N GLU A 36 11.19 -6.42 14.38
CA GLU A 36 11.45 -4.98 14.27
C GLU A 36 12.89 -4.67 13.88
N SER A 37 13.85 -5.49 14.31
CA SER A 37 15.27 -5.43 13.90
C SER A 37 15.52 -5.67 12.41
N LEU A 38 14.55 -6.25 11.70
CA LEU A 38 14.58 -6.52 10.27
C LEU A 38 13.57 -5.64 9.50
N CYS A 39 13.03 -4.61 10.14
CA CYS A 39 12.21 -3.59 9.52
C CYS A 39 13.06 -2.34 9.24
N MET A 40 13.04 -1.89 8.00
CA MET A 40 13.71 -0.66 7.58
C MET A 40 12.66 0.40 7.25
N TYR A 41 12.75 1.57 7.88
CA TYR A 41 11.90 2.71 7.51
C TYR A 41 12.36 3.26 6.16
N VAL A 42 11.41 3.40 5.23
CA VAL A 42 11.66 3.94 3.90
C VAL A 42 10.88 5.24 3.74
N GLY A 43 11.57 6.27 3.26
CA GLY A 43 11.00 7.61 3.04
C GLY A 43 10.97 8.48 4.29
N ASN A 44 10.21 9.59 4.22
CA ASN A 44 10.10 10.56 5.30
C ASN A 44 8.69 10.49 5.94
N PRO A 45 8.54 10.19 7.24
CA PRO A 45 7.25 10.13 7.92
C PRO A 45 6.43 11.43 7.84
N LYS A 46 7.10 12.58 7.70
CA LYS A 46 6.45 13.90 7.56
C LYS A 46 5.88 14.13 6.15
N LEU A 47 6.36 13.37 5.16
CA LEU A 47 5.93 13.42 3.76
C LEU A 47 5.42 12.03 3.34
N PRO A 48 4.27 11.58 3.88
CA PRO A 48 3.72 10.27 3.57
C PRO A 48 3.34 10.18 2.09
N THR A 49 3.54 9.00 1.50
CA THR A 49 3.11 8.69 0.14
C THR A 49 1.58 8.64 0.07
N SER A 50 1.00 9.13 -1.03
CA SER A 50 -0.43 8.98 -1.26
C SER A 50 -0.79 7.51 -1.55
N GLY A 51 -1.76 6.98 -0.83
CA GLY A 51 -2.32 5.64 -1.08
C GLY A 51 -3.77 5.60 -0.63
N GLU A 52 -4.59 4.70 -1.15
CA GLU A 52 -5.98 4.55 -0.69
C GLU A 52 -6.02 3.61 0.54
N CYS A 53 -6.80 3.98 1.57
CA CYS A 53 -6.92 3.12 2.75
C CYS A 53 -7.94 2.00 2.48
N ALA A 54 -7.83 0.88 3.20
CA ALA A 54 -8.70 -0.28 3.00
C ALA A 54 -10.20 0.06 3.05
N ALA A 55 -10.63 0.96 3.94
CA ALA A 55 -12.02 1.38 4.03
C ALA A 55 -12.48 2.17 2.79
N CYS A 56 -11.67 3.11 2.28
CA CYS A 56 -11.98 3.84 1.06
C CYS A 56 -11.93 2.94 -0.17
N THR A 57 -11.03 1.96 -0.19
CA THR A 57 -10.97 0.94 -1.25
C THR A 57 -12.20 0.07 -1.27
N GLN A 58 -12.60 -0.48 -0.12
CA GLN A 58 -13.83 -1.28 -0.03
C GLN A 58 -15.07 -0.45 -0.39
N PHE A 59 -15.13 0.81 0.04
CA PHE A 59 -16.24 1.71 -0.31
C PHE A 59 -16.28 1.98 -1.82
N ARG A 60 -15.15 2.28 -2.45
CA ARG A 60 -15.05 2.48 -3.90
C ARG A 60 -15.44 1.20 -4.66
N GLU A 61 -14.91 0.05 -4.25
CA GLU A 61 -15.24 -1.24 -4.86
C GLU A 61 -16.73 -1.57 -4.75
N ALA A 62 -17.35 -1.30 -3.59
CA ALA A 62 -18.80 -1.45 -3.43
C ALA A 62 -19.56 -0.50 -4.37
N LEU A 63 -19.18 0.77 -4.46
CA LEU A 63 -19.82 1.71 -5.38
C LEU A 63 -19.68 1.28 -6.85
N GLU A 64 -18.54 0.68 -7.23
CA GLU A 64 -18.32 0.11 -8.56
C GLU A 64 -19.19 -1.13 -8.80
N GLU A 65 -19.33 -2.00 -7.80
CA GLU A 65 -20.18 -3.20 -7.85
C GLU A 65 -21.65 -2.85 -8.05
N TYR A 66 -22.15 -1.84 -7.32
CA TYR A 66 -23.51 -1.33 -7.47
C TYR A 66 -23.72 -0.43 -8.69
N GLY A 67 -22.68 -0.20 -9.51
CA GLY A 67 -22.75 0.61 -10.73
C GLY A 67 -22.99 2.11 -10.48
N ILE A 68 -22.74 2.58 -9.25
CA ILE A 68 -22.93 3.98 -8.83
C ILE A 68 -21.80 4.86 -9.39
N ILE A 69 -20.60 4.28 -9.54
CA ILE A 69 -19.46 4.92 -10.19
C ILE A 69 -18.92 4.01 -11.30
N GLY A 70 -18.45 4.60 -12.40
CA GLY A 70 -17.84 3.85 -13.49
C GLY A 70 -16.52 3.21 -13.05
N LYS A 71 -16.22 2.00 -13.56
CA LYS A 71 -14.93 1.34 -13.37
C LYS A 71 -13.83 2.20 -13.97
N ASN A 72 -13.16 3.01 -13.14
CA ASN A 72 -11.92 3.64 -13.55
C ASN A 72 -10.82 2.59 -13.41
N ILE A 73 -10.39 2.06 -14.55
CA ILE A 73 -9.18 1.24 -14.65
C ILE A 73 -8.00 2.18 -14.36
N VAL A 74 -7.70 2.39 -13.07
CA VAL A 74 -6.41 2.96 -12.68
C VAL A 74 -5.41 1.81 -12.72
N THR A 75 -4.98 1.47 -13.94
CA THR A 75 -3.71 0.77 -14.13
C THR A 75 -2.63 1.70 -13.59
N ALA A 76 -2.20 1.45 -12.35
CA ALA A 76 -0.94 1.97 -11.87
C ALA A 76 0.17 1.38 -12.75
N GLU A 77 0.55 2.12 -13.78
CA GLU A 77 1.75 1.86 -14.57
C GLU A 77 2.94 1.84 -13.61
N ARG A 78 3.40 0.64 -13.28
CA ARG A 78 4.73 0.45 -12.71
C ARG A 78 5.68 0.23 -13.88
N GLY A 79 6.20 1.34 -14.39
CA GLY A 79 7.25 1.33 -15.40
C GLY A 79 8.58 0.76 -14.86
N GLN A 80 9.28 0.11 -15.79
CA GLN A 80 10.75 -0.09 -15.93
C GLN A 80 11.44 -1.02 -14.91
N SER A 81 12.42 -1.87 -15.25
CA SER A 81 13.48 -1.88 -16.28
C SER A 81 13.89 -3.35 -16.56
N GLY A 82 14.21 -3.81 -17.76
CA GLY A 82 15.39 -3.44 -18.55
C GLY A 82 16.56 -4.40 -18.26
N SER A 83 16.71 -5.45 -19.07
CA SER A 83 17.94 -6.09 -19.57
C SER A 83 17.56 -7.28 -20.43
#